data_AF-A0AAQ0KNC8-F1
#
_entry.id   AF-A0AAQ0KNC8-F1
#
_cell.length_a   1.000
_cell.length_b   1.000
_cell.length_c   1.000
_cell.angle_alpha   90.00
_cell.angle_beta   90.00
_cell.angle_gamma   90.00
#
_symmetry.space_group_name_H-M   'P 1'
#
loop_
_entity.id
_entity.type
_entity.pdbx_description
1 polymer ?
#
loop_
_entity_poly.entity_id
_entity_poly.type
_entity_poly.pdbx_seq_one_letter_code
_entity_poly.pdbx_strand_id
1 'polypeptide(L)' 'MIEPDHPALSIGKQCTLLSLSRSSFYYTPKGETEINLALMRRIDEQFWRRPSSESGR' A
#
# COMPACT_ATOMS: atom_id res chain seq x y z
N MET A 1 -15.75 6.21 -5.05
CA MET A 1 -15.07 7.40 -4.49
C MET A 1 -15.70 7.72 -3.14
N ILE A 2 -14.94 8.24 -2.17
CA ILE A 2 -15.46 8.64 -0.85
C ILE A 2 -15.76 10.14 -0.89
N GLU A 3 -16.96 10.55 -0.48
CA GLU A 3 -17.43 11.93 -0.45
C GLU A 3 -17.59 12.42 1.01
N PRO A 4 -16.71 13.29 1.53
CA PRO A 4 -16.76 13.76 2.92
C PRO A 4 -18.07 14.46 3.29
N ASP A 5 -18.62 15.21 2.35
CA ASP A 5 -19.82 16.04 2.53
C ASP A 5 -21.12 15.32 2.13
N HIS A 6 -21.09 13.99 2.03
CA HIS A 6 -22.29 13.24 1.65
C HIS A 6 -23.40 13.41 2.70
N PRO A 7 -24.61 13.84 2.31
CA PRO A 7 -25.65 14.26 3.26
C PRO A 7 -26.29 13.14 4.11
N ALA A 8 -25.90 11.88 3.92
CA ALA A 8 -26.59 10.72 4.49
C ALA A 8 -25.63 9.59 4.90
N LEU A 9 -24.49 9.48 4.24
CA LEU A 9 -23.50 8.43 4.48
C LEU A 9 -22.24 9.05 5.06
N SER A 10 -21.88 8.66 6.29
CA SER A 10 -20.59 9.03 6.84
C SER A 10 -19.44 8.38 6.06
N ILE A 11 -18.26 9.00 6.10
CA ILE A 11 -17.02 8.45 5.53
C ILE A 11 -16.83 6.97 5.91
N GLY A 12 -17.11 6.61 7.18
CA GLY A 12 -17.02 5.24 7.66
C GLY A 12 -17.95 4.27 6.92
N LYS A 13 -19.23 4.64 6.74
CA LYS A 13 -20.20 3.81 5.99
C LYS A 13 -19.79 3.65 4.53
N GLN A 14 -19.31 4.74 3.92
CA GLN A 14 -18.82 4.70 2.54
C GLN A 14 -17.58 3.81 2.40
N CYS A 15 -16.65 3.84 3.37
CA CYS A 15 -15.49 2.94 3.40
C CYS A 15 -15.93 1.46 3.50
N THR A 16 -16.88 1.15 4.38
CA THR A 16 -17.44 -0.22 4.51
C THR A 16 -18.07 -0.71 3.20
N LEU A 17 -18.87 0.13 2.53
CA LEU A 17 -19.49 -0.23 1.25
C LEU A 17 -18.45 -0.52 0.15
N LEU A 18 -17.34 0.19 0.16
CA LEU A 18 -16.23 0.01 -0.78
C LEU A 18 -15.23 -1.06 -0.36
N SER A 19 -15.46 -1.77 0.76
CA SER A 19 -14.50 -2.71 1.37
C SER A 19 -13.12 -2.08 1.62
N LEU A 20 -13.10 -0.79 1.97
CA LEU A 20 -11.90 -0.05 2.32
C LEU A 20 -11.81 0.10 3.85
N SER A 21 -10.59 0.10 4.38
CA SER A 21 -10.36 0.51 5.76
C SER A 21 -10.52 2.02 5.89
N ARG A 22 -11.08 2.49 7.01
CA ARG A 22 -11.25 3.93 7.26
C ARG A 22 -9.89 4.66 7.32
N SER A 23 -8.84 3.96 7.76
CA SER A 23 -7.47 4.49 7.77
C SER A 23 -6.94 4.76 6.37
N SER A 24 -7.31 3.95 5.37
CA SER A 24 -6.92 4.18 3.98
C SER A 24 -7.43 5.51 3.45
N PHE A 25 -8.57 6.01 3.93
CA PHE A 25 -9.11 7.31 3.52
C PHE A 25 -8.30 8.49 4.06
N TYR A 26 -7.80 8.39 5.30
CA TYR A 26 -7.00 9.46 5.92
C TYR A 26 -5.50 9.36 5.61
N TYR A 27 -5.06 8.23 5.07
CA TYR A 27 -3.67 8.04 4.72
C TYR A 27 -3.29 8.91 3.51
N THR A 28 -2.32 9.81 3.72
CA THR A 28 -1.67 10.52 2.62
C THR A 28 -0.41 9.75 2.24
N PRO A 29 -0.29 9.28 0.99
CA PRO A 29 0.94 8.62 0.54
C PRO A 29 2.13 9.57 0.72
N LYS A 30 3.08 9.17 1.55
CA LYS A 30 4.35 9.86 1.65
C LYS A 30 5.27 9.21 0.62
N GLY A 31 5.82 10.01 -0.29
CA GLY A 31 6.83 9.53 -1.22
C GLY A 31 8.05 8.99 -0.48
N GLU A 32 8.79 8.11 -1.15
CA GLU A 32 9.97 7.47 -0.60
C GLU A 32 11.23 8.30 -0.88
N THR A 33 12.22 8.23 0.01
CA THR A 33 13.52 8.91 -0.22
C THR A 33 14.30 8.19 -1.33
N GLU A 34 15.22 8.91 -1.98
CA GLU A 34 16.08 8.31 -3.02
C GLU A 34 16.86 7.11 -2.50
N ILE A 35 17.35 7.18 -1.26
CA ILE A 35 18.05 6.09 -0.58
C ILE A 35 17.12 4.89 -0.41
N ASN A 36 15.87 5.11 0.05
CA ASN A 36 14.93 4.01 0.26
C ASN A 36 14.51 3.37 -1.08
N LEU A 37 14.30 4.17 -2.12
CA LEU A 37 14.04 3.69 -3.49
C LEU A 37 15.21 2.87 -4.04
N ALA A 38 16.45 3.32 -3.85
CA ALA A 38 17.64 2.58 -4.25
C ALA A 38 17.77 1.24 -3.50
N LEU A 39 17.41 1.22 -2.21
CA LEU A 39 17.41 0.01 -1.40
C LEU A 39 16.32 -0.97 -1.88
N MET A 40 15.09 -0.50 -2.10
CA MET A 40 14.00 -1.32 -2.62
C MET A 40 14.36 -1.98 -3.96
N ARG A 41 14.95 -1.22 -4.90
CA ARG A 41 15.43 -1.76 -6.18
C ARG A 41 16.46 -2.87 -6.01
N ARG A 42 17.44 -2.68 -5.10
CA ARG A 42 18.43 -3.72 -4.81
C ARG A 42 17.80 -4.97 -4.22
N ILE A 43 16.81 -4.82 -3.34
CA ILE A 43 16.06 -5.95 -2.77
C ILE A 43 15.36 -6.72 -3.88
N ASP A 44 14.60 -6.02 -4.73
CA ASP A 44 13.90 -6.64 -5.87
C ASP A 44 14.87 -7.37 -6.80
N GLU A 45 16.03 -6.78 -7.11
CA GLU A 45 17.06 -7.42 -7.92
C GLU A 45 17.58 -8.73 -7.31
N GLN A 46 17.75 -8.81 -5.99
CA GLN A 46 18.20 -10.03 -5.31
C GLN A 46 17.13 -11.13 -5.37
N PHE A 47 15.86 -10.77 -5.15
CA PHE A 47 14.76 -11.73 -5.19
C PHE A 47 14.43 -12.19 -6.61
N TRP A 48 14.57 -11.32 -7.61
CA TRP A 48 14.31 -11.68 -9.00
C TRP A 48 15.44 -12.49 -9.65
N ARG A 49 16.70 -12.28 -9.23
CA ARG A 49 17.86 -13.02 -9.76
C ARG A 49 18.07 -14.39 -9.13
N ARG A 50 17.45 -14.68 -7.98
CA ARG A 50 17.59 -15.96 -7.28
C ARG A 50 16.22 -16.63 -7.17
N PRO A 51 15.76 -17.35 -8.21
CA PRO A 51 14.66 -18.29 -8.03
C PRO A 51 15.06 -19.24 -6.88
N SER A 52 14.07 -19.65 -6.09
CA SER A 52 14.14 -20.30 -4.78
C SER A 52 14.84 -21.68 -4.71
N SER A 53 15.94 -21.91 -5.42
CA SER A 53 16.64 -23.20 -5.50
C SER A 53 17.70 -23.44 -4.41
N GLU A 54 17.83 -22.58 -3.40
CA GLU A 54 18.78 -22.78 -2.29
C GLU A 54 18.13 -22.73 -0.90
N SER A 55 16.88 -23.18 -0.77
CA SER A 55 16.32 -23.58 0.53
C SER A 55 16.02 -25.08 0.50
N GLY A 56 17.09 -25.86 0.42
CA GLY A 56 17.06 -27.32 0.42
C GLY A 56 18.39 -27.87 0.90
N ARG A 57 18.80 -27.47 2.11
CA ARG A 57 19.75 -28.18 2.97
C ARG A 57 19.33 -28.02 4.41
#